data_AF-Q8IFN4-F1
#
_entry.id   AF-Q8IFN4-F1
#
_cell.length_a   1.000
_cell.length_b   1.000
_cell.length_c   1.000
_cell.angle_alpha   90.00
_cell.angle_beta   90.00
_cell.angle_gamma   90.00
#
_symmetry.space_group_name_H-M   'P 1'
#
loop_
_entity.id
_entity.type
_entity.pdbx_description
1 polymer ?
#
loop_
_entity_poly.entity_id
_entity_poly.type
_entity_poly.pdbx_seq_one_letter_code
_entity_poly.pdbx_strand_id
1 'polypeptide(L)'
;MGNKHNKKKYELCEIQYEEKDFQLKYPWNEIIKWGSDDLNVDINIKIVKKVIEEIKDITLDEESFFNITEGKDIQSFHFEDKYVLWATALLKDIPNLKKIRYNIVPKYINENEFWLRYFSSIKMIIIKNFFETMQN
;
A
#
# COMPACT_ATOMS: atom_id res chain seq x y z
N MET A 1 -39.66 22.32 -9.92
CA MET A 1 -38.58 22.23 -8.92
C MET A 1 -38.02 20.82 -8.94
N GLY A 2 -36.82 20.65 -9.50
CA GLY A 2 -36.22 19.33 -9.74
C GLY A 2 -35.72 18.67 -8.45
N ASN A 3 -35.88 17.34 -8.39
CA ASN A 3 -35.49 16.41 -7.34
C ASN A 3 -34.01 16.58 -6.86
N LYS A 4 -33.72 17.57 -6.01
CA LYS A 4 -32.41 17.64 -5.33
C LYS A 4 -32.32 16.68 -4.13
N HIS A 5 -33.45 16.25 -3.56
CA HIS A 5 -33.44 15.39 -2.37
C HIS A 5 -33.19 13.91 -2.66
N ASN A 6 -33.58 13.40 -3.84
CA ASN A 6 -33.37 11.99 -4.16
C ASN A 6 -31.90 11.65 -4.42
N LYS A 7 -31.12 12.58 -5.00
CA LYS A 7 -29.73 12.31 -5.37
C LYS A 7 -28.87 11.91 -4.16
N LYS A 8 -29.01 12.63 -3.04
CA LYS A 8 -28.28 12.33 -1.79
C LYS A 8 -28.57 10.93 -1.24
N LYS A 9 -29.79 10.41 -1.41
CA LYS A 9 -30.16 9.08 -0.92
C LYS A 9 -29.44 7.99 -1.70
N TYR A 10 -29.35 8.13 -3.03
CA TYR A 10 -28.60 7.20 -3.86
C TYR A 10 -27.10 7.31 -3.60
N GLU A 11 -26.55 8.52 -3.50
CA GLU A 11 -25.13 8.74 -3.17
C GLU A 11 -24.76 8.08 -1.82
N LEU A 12 -25.61 8.20 -0.79
CA LEU A 12 -25.42 7.52 0.50
C LEU A 12 -25.50 6.00 0.38
N CYS A 13 -26.47 5.47 -0.37
CA CYS A 13 -26.57 4.03 -0.59
C CYS A 13 -25.36 3.52 -1.38
N GLU A 14 -24.93 4.20 -2.44
CA GLU A 14 -23.77 3.84 -3.25
C GLU A 14 -22.50 3.80 -2.39
N ILE A 15 -22.25 4.82 -1.57
CA ILE A 15 -21.12 4.83 -0.61
C ILE A 15 -21.22 3.64 0.36
N GLN A 16 -22.41 3.36 0.91
CA GLN A 16 -22.62 2.23 1.82
C GLN A 16 -22.45 0.86 1.15
N TYR A 17 -22.85 0.72 -0.11
CA TYR A 17 -22.65 -0.51 -0.90
C TYR A 17 -21.16 -0.71 -1.23
N GLU A 18 -20.46 0.33 -1.68
CA GLU A 18 -19.03 0.30 -1.94
C GLU A 18 -18.20 -0.03 -0.69
N GLU A 19 -18.66 0.38 0.50
CA GLU A 19 -18.03 0.01 1.78
C GLU A 19 -18.27 -1.46 2.14
N LYS A 20 -19.48 -2.01 1.90
CA LYS A 20 -19.82 -3.40 2.25
C LYS A 20 -19.15 -4.43 1.36
N ASP A 21 -18.93 -4.11 0.09
CA ASP A 21 -18.37 -5.04 -0.90
C ASP A 21 -16.87 -4.84 -1.13
N PHE A 22 -16.18 -4.06 -0.27
CA PHE A 22 -14.74 -3.89 -0.38
C PHE A 22 -14.02 -5.21 -0.06
N GLN A 23 -13.60 -5.89 -1.12
CA GLN A 23 -12.76 -7.08 -1.04
C GLN A 23 -11.31 -6.70 -1.33
N LEU A 24 -10.43 -7.03 -0.39
CA LEU A 24 -9.01 -6.84 -0.55
C LEU A 24 -8.48 -7.85 -1.58
N LYS A 25 -8.04 -7.37 -2.74
CA LYS A 25 -7.55 -8.19 -3.85
C LYS A 25 -6.04 -8.39 -3.77
N TYR A 26 -5.56 -9.41 -4.49
CA TYR A 26 -4.14 -9.60 -4.72
C TYR A 26 -3.51 -8.38 -5.43
N PRO A 27 -2.32 -7.90 -5.00
CA PRO A 27 -1.44 -8.46 -3.97
C PRO A 27 -1.71 -7.95 -2.54
N TRP A 28 -2.61 -6.97 -2.39
CA TRP A 28 -2.83 -6.27 -1.12
C TRP A 28 -3.27 -7.17 0.01
N ASN A 29 -4.06 -8.22 -0.25
CA ASN A 29 -4.49 -9.16 0.79
C ASN A 29 -3.33 -9.91 1.44
N GLU A 30 -2.30 -10.24 0.66
CA GLU A 30 -1.11 -10.93 1.16
C GLU A 30 -0.13 -9.95 1.80
N ILE A 31 0.06 -8.78 1.19
CA ILE A 31 0.97 -7.74 1.70
C ILE A 31 0.49 -7.23 3.06
N ILE A 32 -0.80 -6.93 3.22
CA ILE A 32 -1.36 -6.47 4.49
C ILE A 32 -1.17 -7.54 5.56
N LYS A 33 -1.51 -8.80 5.26
CA LYS A 33 -1.33 -9.93 6.17
C LYS A 33 0.14 -10.10 6.56
N TRP A 34 1.06 -10.00 5.61
CA TRP A 34 2.50 -10.11 5.88
C TRP A 34 3.05 -8.97 6.73
N GLY A 35 2.61 -7.73 6.46
CA GLY A 35 3.07 -6.57 7.22
C GLY A 35 2.49 -6.51 8.63
N SER A 36 1.30 -7.10 8.83
CA SER A 36 0.62 -7.17 10.13
C SER A 36 0.83 -8.49 10.87
N ASP A 37 1.67 -9.40 10.37
CA ASP A 37 1.80 -10.76 10.95
C ASP A 37 2.25 -10.72 12.42
N ASP A 38 3.08 -9.73 12.76
CA ASP A 38 3.57 -9.49 14.12
C ASP A 38 2.54 -8.74 15.02
N LEU A 39 1.42 -8.27 14.43
CA LEU A 39 0.40 -7.48 15.09
C LEU A 39 -0.85 -8.36 15.27
N ASN A 40 -1.18 -8.70 16.52
CA ASN A 40 -2.40 -9.44 16.83
C ASN A 40 -3.64 -8.51 16.77
N VAL A 41 -3.94 -7.98 15.58
CA VAL A 41 -5.00 -7.00 15.32
C VAL A 41 -5.98 -7.49 14.29
N ASP A 42 -7.25 -7.12 14.50
CA ASP A 42 -8.28 -7.33 13.50
C ASP A 42 -8.12 -6.35 12.33
N ILE A 43 -8.29 -6.87 11.12
CA ILE A 43 -8.18 -6.08 9.89
C ILE A 43 -9.39 -5.15 9.76
N ASN A 44 -9.18 -3.85 10.01
CA ASN A 44 -10.19 -2.82 9.77
C ASN A 44 -10.07 -2.24 8.36
N ILE A 45 -11.14 -2.34 7.58
CA ILE A 45 -11.20 -1.89 6.17
C ILE A 45 -10.81 -0.41 6.00
N LYS A 46 -11.18 0.47 6.93
CA LYS A 46 -10.84 1.90 6.85
C LYS A 46 -9.34 2.12 6.96
N ILE A 47 -8.68 1.38 7.85
CA ILE A 47 -7.22 1.41 8.00
C ILE A 47 -6.55 0.86 6.75
N VAL A 48 -7.05 -0.27 6.23
CA VAL A 48 -6.48 -0.87 5.00
C VAL A 48 -6.50 0.09 3.83
N LYS A 49 -7.62 0.81 3.63
CA LYS A 49 -7.71 1.85 2.58
C LYS A 49 -6.68 2.96 2.82
N LYS A 50 -6.56 3.48 4.05
CA LYS A 50 -5.57 4.50 4.42
C LYS A 50 -4.13 4.03 4.14
N VAL A 51 -3.82 2.79 4.54
CA VAL A 51 -2.50 2.16 4.32
C VAL A 51 -2.18 2.05 2.82
N ILE A 52 -3.13 1.61 1.99
CA ILE A 52 -2.91 1.47 0.55
C ILE A 52 -2.63 2.84 -0.10
N GLU A 53 -3.36 3.88 0.30
CA GLU A 53 -3.09 5.23 -0.22
C GLU A 53 -1.72 5.76 0.24
N GLU A 54 -1.35 5.59 1.52
CA GLU A 54 -0.01 5.98 2.02
C GLU A 54 1.12 5.20 1.33
N ILE A 55 0.88 3.94 0.91
CA ILE A 55 1.84 3.16 0.10
C ILE A 55 1.97 3.73 -1.31
N LYS A 56 0.87 4.16 -1.94
CA LYS A 56 0.92 4.78 -3.27
C LYS A 56 1.68 6.11 -3.24
N ASP A 57 1.57 6.86 -2.14
CA ASP A 57 2.27 8.14 -1.95
C ASP A 57 3.80 8.00 -1.94
N ILE A 58 4.35 6.82 -1.59
CA ILE A 58 5.78 6.51 -1.73
C ILE A 58 6.25 6.75 -3.17
N THR A 59 5.36 6.53 -4.14
CA THR A 59 5.69 6.50 -5.56
C THR A 59 5.23 7.72 -6.34
N LEU A 60 4.99 8.86 -5.69
CA LEU A 60 4.60 10.08 -6.41
C LEU A 60 5.72 10.58 -7.34
N ASP A 61 6.94 10.60 -6.84
CA ASP A 61 8.15 11.03 -7.56
C ASP A 61 9.41 10.41 -6.93
N GLU A 62 10.57 10.63 -7.56
CA GLU A 62 11.85 10.05 -7.11
C GLU A 62 12.29 10.60 -5.74
N GLU A 63 12.02 11.87 -5.45
CA GLU A 63 12.38 12.50 -4.19
C GLU A 63 11.55 11.92 -3.03
N SER A 64 10.24 11.81 -3.23
CA SER A 64 9.31 11.16 -2.32
C SER A 64 9.73 9.71 -2.04
N PHE A 65 10.13 8.97 -3.07
CA PHE A 65 10.63 7.60 -2.90
C PHE A 65 11.87 7.57 -1.99
N PHE A 66 12.89 8.38 -2.25
CA PHE A 66 14.10 8.38 -1.45
C PHE A 66 13.84 8.86 -0.02
N ASN A 67 13.09 9.94 0.17
CA ASN A 67 12.80 10.52 1.49
C ASN A 67 11.97 9.57 2.35
N ILE A 68 10.97 8.90 1.77
CA ILE A 68 10.09 8.01 2.52
C ILE A 68 10.78 6.67 2.79
N THR A 69 11.64 6.18 1.90
CA THR A 69 12.26 4.86 2.04
C THR A 69 13.62 4.87 2.75
N GLU A 70 14.13 6.05 3.13
CA GLU A 70 15.42 6.19 3.79
C GLU A 70 15.50 5.46 5.14
N GLY A 71 16.59 4.72 5.35
CA GLY A 71 16.92 4.09 6.64
C GLY A 71 16.07 2.87 7.02
N LYS A 72 15.20 2.37 6.14
CA LYS A 72 14.30 1.25 6.44
C LYS A 72 14.85 -0.07 5.88
N ASP A 73 14.95 -1.07 6.75
CA ASP A 73 15.51 -2.38 6.40
C ASP A 73 14.64 -3.53 6.93
N ILE A 74 14.61 -4.62 6.16
CA ILE A 74 14.02 -5.91 6.53
C ILE A 74 15.19 -6.87 6.63
N GLN A 75 15.41 -7.41 7.83
CA GLN A 75 16.49 -8.36 8.06
C GLN A 75 16.39 -9.55 7.09
N SER A 76 17.53 -9.90 6.49
CA SER A 76 17.67 -11.02 5.55
C SER A 76 16.75 -10.93 4.33
N PHE A 77 16.43 -9.71 3.89
CA PHE A 77 15.65 -9.52 2.67
C PHE A 77 16.45 -9.89 1.42
N HIS A 78 15.82 -10.73 0.60
CA HIS A 78 16.26 -11.02 -0.76
C HIS A 78 15.06 -10.85 -1.69
N PHE A 79 15.28 -10.18 -2.82
CA PHE A 79 14.23 -9.97 -3.82
C PHE A 79 13.97 -11.24 -4.63
N GLU A 80 13.34 -12.21 -3.98
CA GLU A 80 13.06 -13.56 -4.48
C GLU A 80 11.64 -14.01 -4.07
N ASP A 81 11.19 -15.14 -4.61
CA ASP A 81 9.93 -15.81 -4.25
C ASP A 81 8.70 -14.89 -4.20
N LYS A 82 8.06 -14.80 -3.03
CA LYS A 82 6.84 -14.01 -2.80
C LYS A 82 7.02 -12.53 -3.12
N TYR A 83 8.22 -11.97 -2.89
CA TYR A 83 8.48 -10.55 -3.15
C TYR A 83 8.44 -10.26 -4.65
N VAL A 84 8.94 -11.18 -5.49
CA VAL A 84 8.88 -11.04 -6.96
C VAL A 84 7.43 -11.13 -7.45
N LEU A 85 6.63 -12.03 -6.89
CA LEU A 85 5.21 -12.16 -7.24
C LEU A 85 4.43 -10.89 -6.87
N TRP A 86 4.60 -10.39 -5.64
CA TRP A 86 3.99 -9.15 -5.19
C TRP A 86 4.45 -7.96 -6.00
N ALA A 87 5.75 -7.80 -6.25
CA ALA A 87 6.30 -6.74 -7.07
C ALA A 87 5.71 -6.74 -8.48
N THR A 88 5.56 -7.91 -9.10
CA THR A 88 4.96 -8.05 -10.44
C THR A 88 3.52 -7.55 -10.46
N ALA A 89 2.74 -7.82 -9.42
CA ALA A 89 1.36 -7.36 -9.31
C ALA A 89 1.27 -5.87 -8.95
N LEU A 90 2.11 -5.39 -8.02
CA LEU A 90 2.22 -3.98 -7.66
C LEU A 90 2.60 -3.11 -8.86
N LEU A 91 3.50 -3.57 -9.73
CA LEU A 91 3.88 -2.87 -10.96
C LEU A 91 2.72 -2.76 -11.98
N LYS A 92 1.73 -3.65 -11.92
CA LYS A 92 0.51 -3.56 -12.74
C LYS A 92 -0.51 -2.62 -12.12
N ASP A 93 -0.63 -2.63 -10.80
CA ASP A 93 -1.63 -1.85 -10.05
C ASP A 93 -1.21 -0.38 -9.83
N ILE A 94 0.09 -0.11 -9.76
CA ILE A 94 0.64 1.23 -9.47
C ILE A 94 1.53 1.68 -10.65
N PRO A 95 0.96 2.40 -11.64
CA PRO A 95 1.73 2.87 -12.81
C PRO A 95 2.95 3.72 -12.43
N ASN A 96 2.85 4.52 -11.37
CA ASN A 96 3.95 5.37 -10.93
C ASN A 96 5.12 4.55 -10.35
N LEU A 97 4.84 3.43 -9.66
CA LEU A 97 5.88 2.51 -9.18
C LEU A 97 6.72 1.99 -10.35
N LYS A 98 6.07 1.62 -11.46
CA LYS A 98 6.77 1.18 -12.69
C LYS A 98 7.65 2.28 -13.27
N LYS A 99 7.15 3.53 -13.30
CA LYS A 99 7.90 4.69 -13.79
C LYS A 99 9.14 4.97 -12.93
N ILE A 100 8.97 5.02 -11.61
CA ILE A 100 10.06 5.30 -10.67
C ILE A 100 11.11 4.18 -10.73
N ARG A 101 10.68 2.92 -10.71
CA ARG A 101 11.60 1.77 -10.85
C ARG A 101 12.44 1.90 -12.11
N TYR A 102 11.83 2.22 -13.26
CA TYR A 102 12.55 2.39 -14.52
C TYR A 102 13.56 3.54 -14.50
N ASN A 103 13.22 4.66 -13.84
CA ASN A 103 14.11 5.81 -13.76
C ASN A 103 15.29 5.59 -12.80
N ILE A 104 15.04 4.86 -11.71
CA ILE A 104 16.00 4.72 -10.60
C ILE A 104 16.88 3.48 -10.76
N VAL A 105 16.37 2.39 -11.34
CA VAL A 105 17.11 1.12 -11.47
C VAL A 105 17.57 0.91 -12.92
N PRO A 106 18.88 0.70 -13.18
CA PRO A 106 20.00 0.58 -12.24
C PRO A 106 20.73 1.92 -11.95
N LYS A 107 20.16 3.06 -12.37
CA LYS A 107 20.84 4.36 -12.39
C LYS A 107 21.39 4.81 -11.03
N TYR A 108 20.63 4.63 -9.95
CA TYR A 108 20.98 5.05 -8.59
C TYR A 108 21.14 3.86 -7.64
N ILE A 109 20.29 2.85 -7.77
CA ILE A 109 20.30 1.64 -6.93
C ILE A 109 19.98 0.41 -7.77
N ASN A 110 20.38 -0.77 -7.27
CA ASN A 110 20.06 -2.04 -7.93
C ASN A 110 18.64 -2.52 -7.58
N GLU A 111 18.20 -3.58 -8.26
CA GLU A 111 16.87 -4.16 -8.11
C GLU A 111 16.58 -4.61 -6.67
N ASN A 112 17.55 -5.29 -6.03
CA ASN A 112 17.39 -5.79 -4.66
C ASN A 112 17.22 -4.64 -3.66
N GLU A 113 18.04 -3.60 -3.79
CA GLU A 113 17.99 -2.41 -2.94
C GLU A 113 16.69 -1.62 -3.13
N PHE A 114 16.21 -1.48 -4.37
CA PHE A 114 14.94 -0.83 -4.67
C PHE A 114 13.77 -1.52 -3.97
N TRP A 115 13.67 -2.85 -4.11
CA TRP A 115 12.58 -3.61 -3.51
C TRP A 115 12.72 -3.75 -2.00
N LEU A 116 13.94 -3.83 -1.48
CA LEU A 116 14.20 -3.77 -0.04
C LEU A 116 13.58 -2.51 0.55
N ARG A 117 14.01 -1.34 0.05
CA ARG A 117 13.51 -0.02 0.48
C ARG A 117 11.99 0.08 0.41
N TYR A 118 11.42 -0.41 -0.69
CA TYR A 118 9.99 -0.35 -0.93
C TYR A 118 9.20 -1.24 0.04
N PHE A 119 9.56 -2.53 0.17
CA PHE A 119 8.86 -3.44 1.07
C PHE A 119 9.10 -3.11 2.56
N SER A 120 10.28 -2.62 2.93
CA SER A 120 10.54 -2.12 4.29
C SER A 120 9.62 -0.96 4.63
N SER A 121 9.41 -0.04 3.68
CA SER A 121 8.50 1.09 3.84
C SER A 121 7.05 0.64 3.97
N ILE A 122 6.61 -0.31 3.14
CA ILE A 122 5.27 -0.90 3.24
C ILE A 122 5.05 -1.52 4.62
N LYS A 123 5.98 -2.36 5.11
CA LYS A 123 5.86 -3.00 6.43
C LYS A 123 5.75 -1.95 7.54
N MET A 124 6.56 -0.89 7.49
CA MET A 124 6.50 0.20 8.47
C MET A 124 5.17 0.97 8.43
N ILE A 125 4.62 1.26 7.25
CA ILE A 125 3.32 1.94 7.11
C ILE A 125 2.21 1.07 7.71
N ILE A 126 2.22 -0.23 7.43
CA ILE A 126 1.27 -1.18 8.01
C ILE A 126 1.39 -1.17 9.54
N ILE A 127 2.60 -1.40 10.08
CA ILE A 127 2.82 -1.43 11.53
C ILE A 127 2.34 -0.15 12.19
N LYS A 128 2.75 1.01 11.66
CA LYS A 128 2.34 2.33 12.19
C LYS A 128 0.82 2.47 12.25
N ASN A 129 0.13 2.24 11.14
CA ASN A 129 -1.32 2.48 11.05
C ASN A 129 -2.15 1.50 11.88
N PHE A 130 -1.72 0.24 11.98
CA PHE A 130 -2.40 -0.75 12.81
C PHE A 130 -2.09 -0.57 14.30
N PHE A 131 -0.89 -0.15 14.64
CA PHE A 131 -0.53 0.16 16.03
C PHE A 131 -1.30 1.38 16.56
N GLU A 132 -1.51 2.41 15.73
CA GLU A 132 -2.37 3.56 16.07
C GLU A 132 -3.78 3.11 16.49
N THR A 133 -4.28 1.98 15.99
CA THR A 133 -5.61 1.47 16.38
C THR A 133 -5.64 0.59 17.61
N MET A 134 -4.48 0.18 18.13
CA MET A 134 -4.42 -0.45 19.45
C MET A 134 -4.43 0.58 20.60
N GLN A 135 -4.06 1.83 20.31
CA GLN A 135 -3.95 2.90 21.31
C GLN A 135 -5.26 3.68 21.54
N ASN A 136 -6.22 3.57 20.62
CA ASN A 136 -7.52 4.25 20.68
C ASN A 136 -8.64 3.29 21.11
#